data_AF-A0A2M8P6R6-F1
#
_entry.id   AF-A0A2M8P6R6-F1
#
_cell.length_a   1.000
_cell.length_b   1.000
_cell.length_c   1.000
_cell.angle_alpha   90.00
_cell.angle_beta   90.00
_cell.angle_gamma   90.00
#
_symmetry.space_group_name_H-M   'P 1'
#
loop_
_entity.id
_entity.type
_entity.pdbx_description
1 polymer ?
#
loop_
_entity_poly.entity_id
_entity_poly.type
_entity_poly.pdbx_seq_one_letter_code
_entity_poly.pdbx_strand_id
1 'polypeptide(L)'
;MHGYELAAADVRKIAKQMESMTLAERLRMNGMKPDRADIALAAAIVIEECLRHAEAESLMVCGQGLREGLFYERFFNGASGMPPMFENVREASVINVA
;
A
#
# COMPACT_ATOMS: atom_id res chain seq x y z
N MET A 1 2.27 -8.68 -6.43
CA MET A 1 2.89 -7.38 -6.09
C MET A 1 3.36 -7.30 -4.65
N HIS A 2 2.95 -8.22 -3.75
CA HIS A 2 3.53 -8.23 -2.40
C HIS A 2 5.07 -8.26 -2.44
N GLY A 3 5.70 -7.48 -1.57
CA GLY A 3 7.16 -7.37 -1.48
C GLY A 3 7.79 -6.44 -2.52
N TYR A 4 7.00 -5.87 -3.44
CA TYR A 4 7.53 -4.92 -4.41
C TYR A 4 7.87 -3.59 -3.73
N GLU A 5 9.10 -3.12 -3.92
CA GLU A 5 9.58 -1.84 -3.38
C GLU A 5 9.43 -0.73 -4.43
N LEU A 6 8.78 0.37 -4.05
CA LEU A 6 8.76 1.62 -4.82
C LEU A 6 9.65 2.65 -4.14
N ALA A 7 10.61 3.20 -4.88
CA ALA A 7 11.35 4.37 -4.43
C ALA A 7 10.41 5.59 -4.36
N ALA A 8 10.60 6.44 -3.36
CA ALA A 8 9.83 7.67 -3.20
C ALA A 8 10.00 8.58 -4.43
N ALA A 9 11.15 8.55 -5.10
CA ALA A 9 11.37 9.28 -6.34
C ALA A 9 10.45 8.83 -7.49
N ASP A 10 10.15 7.53 -7.58
CA ASP A 10 9.25 6.99 -8.61
C ASP A 10 7.79 7.37 -8.33
N VAL A 11 7.38 7.34 -7.06
CA VAL A 11 6.04 7.82 -6.65
C VAL A 11 5.86 9.28 -7.04
N ARG A 12 6.82 10.15 -6.70
CA ARG A 12 6.82 11.57 -7.10
C ARG A 12 6.72 11.76 -8.60
N LYS A 13 7.50 10.99 -9.36
CA LYS A 13 7.49 11.04 -10.82
C LYS A 13 6.13 10.65 -11.40
N ILE A 14 5.51 9.60 -10.87
CA ILE A 14 4.19 9.12 -11.28
C ILE A 14 3.09 10.15 -10.93
N ALA A 15 3.13 10.73 -9.72
CA ALA A 15 2.19 11.76 -9.30
C ALA A 15 2.27 12.98 -10.23
N LYS A 16 3.48 13.51 -10.47
CA LYS A 16 3.72 14.64 -11.36
C LYS A 16 3.31 14.36 -12.81
N GLN A 17 3.53 13.13 -13.30
CA GLN A 17 3.07 12.72 -14.63
C GLN A 17 1.53 12.74 -14.73
N MET A 18 0.82 12.25 -13.71
CA MET A 18 -0.64 12.21 -13.71
C MET A 18 -1.28 13.60 -13.52
N GLU A 19 -0.59 14.52 -12.85
CA GLU A 19 -1.05 15.89 -12.61
C GLU A 19 -1.32 16.63 -13.94
N SER A 20 -0.47 16.44 -14.95
CA SER A 20 -0.65 17.04 -16.27
C SER A 20 -1.63 16.28 -17.18
N MET A 21 -2.22 15.18 -16.71
CA MET A 21 -3.09 14.31 -17.51
C MET A 21 -4.57 14.51 -17.19
N THR A 22 -5.38 14.55 -18.24
CA THR A 22 -6.83 14.36 -18.18
C THR A 22 -7.18 12.92 -17.77
N LEU A 23 -8.43 12.69 -17.32
CA LEU A 23 -8.92 11.35 -17.03
C LEU A 23 -8.77 10.39 -18.23
N ALA A 24 -9.06 10.86 -19.45
CA ALA A 24 -8.92 10.06 -20.67
C ALA A 24 -7.46 9.67 -20.98
N GLU A 25 -6.49 10.48 -20.57
CA GLU A 25 -5.06 10.14 -20.69
C GLU A 25 -4.64 9.15 -19.60
N ARG A 26 -5.10 9.35 -18.35
CA ARG A 26 -4.84 8.40 -17.25
C ARG A 26 -5.38 7.01 -17.56
N LEU A 27 -6.58 6.92 -18.15
CA LEU A 27 -7.19 5.66 -18.60
C LEU A 27 -6.34 4.89 -19.63
N ARG A 28 -5.47 5.60 -20.37
CA ARG A 28 -4.57 5.01 -21.37
C ARG A 28 -3.20 4.63 -20.81
N MET A 29 -2.92 4.95 -19.54
CA MET A 29 -1.67 4.52 -18.89
C MET A 29 -1.62 3.01 -18.77
N ASN A 30 -0.48 2.41 -19.09
CA ASN A 30 -0.30 0.97 -18.98
C ASN A 30 -0.52 0.49 -17.53
N GLY A 31 -1.31 -0.57 -17.36
CA GLY A 31 -1.66 -1.11 -16.05
C GLY A 31 -2.73 -0.31 -15.28
N MET A 32 -3.23 0.81 -15.80
CA MET A 32 -4.35 1.53 -15.19
C MET A 32 -5.64 0.73 -15.34
N LYS A 33 -6.34 0.49 -14.22
CA LYS A 33 -7.69 -0.07 -14.27
C LYS A 33 -8.71 1.07 -14.40
N PRO A 34 -9.77 0.91 -15.21
CA PRO A 34 -10.74 1.98 -15.45
C PRO A 34 -11.40 2.52 -14.18
N ASP A 35 -11.67 1.65 -13.21
CA ASP A 35 -12.28 1.94 -11.91
C ASP A 35 -11.37 2.71 -10.93
N ARG A 36 -10.12 3.00 -11.34
CA ARG A 36 -9.11 3.68 -10.50
C ARG A 36 -8.57 4.96 -11.12
N ALA A 37 -8.83 5.23 -12.39
CA ALA A 37 -8.17 6.30 -13.13
C ALA A 37 -8.50 7.70 -12.61
N ASP A 38 -9.68 7.87 -12.02
CA ASP A 38 -10.16 9.11 -11.39
C ASP A 38 -9.50 9.37 -10.04
N ILE A 39 -9.30 8.33 -9.22
CA ILE A 39 -8.71 8.43 -7.87
C ILE A 39 -7.19 8.25 -7.83
N ALA A 40 -6.56 7.74 -8.89
CA ALA A 40 -5.14 7.37 -8.89
C ALA A 40 -4.20 8.54 -8.57
N LEU A 41 -4.48 9.74 -9.08
CA LEU A 41 -3.66 10.91 -8.77
C LEU A 41 -3.74 11.27 -7.29
N ALA A 42 -4.94 11.32 -6.73
CA ALA A 42 -5.12 11.65 -5.31
C ALA A 42 -4.37 10.63 -4.42
N ALA A 43 -4.48 9.34 -4.74
CA ALA A 43 -3.74 8.31 -4.02
C ALA A 43 -2.22 8.47 -4.13
N ALA A 44 -1.69 8.78 -5.32
CA ALA A 44 -0.26 9.00 -5.51
C ALA A 44 0.26 10.19 -4.70
N ILE A 45 -0.49 11.29 -4.65
CA ILE A 45 -0.18 12.46 -3.81
C ILE A 45 -0.16 12.09 -2.33
N VAL A 46 -1.18 11.38 -1.84
CA VAL A 46 -1.22 10.94 -0.43
C VAL A 46 0.00 10.07 -0.08
N ILE A 47 0.36 9.14 -0.96
CA ILE A 47 1.53 8.27 -0.73
C ILE A 47 2.83 9.08 -0.75
N GLU A 48 3.01 10.00 -1.70
CA GLU A 48 4.15 10.92 -1.74
C GLU A 48 4.28 11.72 -0.43
N GLU A 49 3.17 12.28 0.05
CA GLU A 49 3.13 13.06 1.28
C GLU A 49 3.47 12.18 2.50
N CYS A 50 2.91 10.97 2.60
CA CYS A 50 3.27 10.02 3.65
C CYS A 50 4.76 9.68 3.67
N LEU A 51 5.35 9.39 2.51
CA LEU A 51 6.79 9.14 2.38
C LEU A 51 7.62 10.35 2.84
N ARG A 52 7.22 11.56 2.43
CA ARG A 52 7.90 12.81 2.83
C ARG A 52 7.82 13.02 4.34
N HIS A 53 6.64 12.84 4.94
CA HIS A 53 6.43 13.02 6.37
C HIS A 53 7.12 11.95 7.22
N ALA A 54 7.30 10.74 6.69
CA ALA A 54 8.02 9.67 7.34
C ALA A 54 9.55 9.71 7.11
N GLU A 55 10.04 10.66 6.31
CA GLU A 55 11.43 10.72 5.85
C GLU A 55 11.91 9.40 5.22
N ALA A 56 10.99 8.70 4.53
CA ALA A 56 11.24 7.39 3.96
C ALA A 56 11.69 7.48 2.50
N GLU A 57 12.72 6.71 2.15
CA GLU A 57 13.27 6.65 0.78
C GLU A 57 12.47 5.73 -0.15
N SER A 58 11.73 4.78 0.42
CA SER A 58 10.92 3.80 -0.31
C SER A 58 9.71 3.33 0.49
N LEU A 59 8.79 2.66 -0.20
CA LEU A 59 7.71 1.88 0.42
C LEU A 59 7.68 0.48 -0.17
N MET A 60 7.34 -0.50 0.67
CA MET A 60 7.07 -1.86 0.22
C MET A 60 5.56 -2.10 0.10
N VAL A 61 5.15 -2.69 -1.02
CA VAL A 61 3.76 -3.07 -1.25
C VAL A 61 3.40 -4.28 -0.38
N CYS A 62 2.53 -4.05 0.61
CA CYS A 62 1.94 -5.13 1.38
C CYS A 62 0.76 -5.76 0.61
N GLY A 63 0.76 -7.09 0.47
CA GLY A 63 -0.33 -7.83 -0.16
C GLY A 63 -1.50 -8.10 0.80
N GLN A 64 -1.30 -7.86 2.09
CA GLN A 64 -2.27 -8.09 3.15
C GLN A 64 -2.83 -6.77 3.65
N GLY A 65 -4.11 -6.75 3.98
CA GLY A 65 -4.80 -5.59 4.51
C GLY A 65 -5.67 -5.97 5.71
N LEU A 66 -6.71 -5.16 5.94
CA LEU A 66 -7.58 -5.32 7.11
C LEU A 66 -8.27 -6.69 7.18
N ARG A 67 -8.58 -7.32 6.03
CA ARG A 67 -9.24 -8.62 6.00
C ARG A 67 -8.36 -9.72 6.59
N GLU A 68 -7.08 -9.73 6.21
CA GLU A 68 -6.08 -10.63 6.76
C GLU A 68 -5.86 -10.34 8.26
N GLY A 69 -5.82 -9.06 8.65
CA GLY A 69 -5.79 -8.67 10.06
C GLY A 69 -6.95 -9.25 10.89
N LEU A 70 -8.19 -9.14 10.40
CA LEU A 70 -9.37 -9.72 11.04
C LEU A 70 -9.33 -11.26 11.07
N PHE A 71 -8.78 -11.88 10.02
CA PHE A 71 -8.58 -13.33 9.98
C PHE A 71 -7.60 -13.78 11.07
N TYR A 72 -6.46 -13.09 11.22
CA TYR A 72 -5.50 -13.38 12.29
C TYR A 72 -6.12 -13.17 13.68
N GLU A 73 -6.85 -12.07 13.88
CA GLU A 73 -7.53 -11.81 15.14
C GLU A 73 -8.55 -12.91 15.47
N ARG A 74 -9.37 -13.34 14.51
CA ARG A 74 -10.45 -14.31 14.77
C ARG A 74 -9.93 -15.73 15.01
N PHE A 75 -8.92 -16.16 14.27
CA PHE A 75 -8.50 -17.57 14.23
C PHE A 75 -7.15 -17.83 14.91
N PHE A 76 -6.33 -16.79 15.10
CA PHE A 76 -4.97 -16.89 15.63
C PHE A 76 -4.73 -15.96 16.82
N ASN A 77 -5.77 -15.64 17.61
CA ASN A 77 -5.65 -14.85 18.84
C ASN A 77 -6.06 -15.68 20.08
N GLY A 78 -5.60 -16.93 20.18
CA GLY A 78 -5.87 -17.79 21.35
C GLY A 78 -7.23 -18.50 21.36
N ALA A 79 -8.22 -18.04 20.58
CA ALA A 79 -9.58 -18.60 20.56
C ALA A 79 -9.66 -20.06 20.08
N SER A 80 -8.64 -20.54 19.36
CA SER A 80 -8.55 -21.92 18.86
C SER A 80 -7.67 -22.84 19.71
N GLY A 81 -7.23 -22.40 20.90
CA GLY A 81 -6.31 -23.15 21.76
C GLY A 81 -4.84 -23.14 21.28
N MET A 82 -4.55 -22.45 20.17
CA MET A 82 -3.19 -22.18 19.71
C MET A 82 -2.72 -20.81 20.25
N PRO A 83 -1.43 -20.66 20.62
CA PRO A 83 -0.89 -19.37 20.99
C PRO A 83 -1.04 -18.37 19.84
N PRO A 84 -1.16 -17.06 20.14
CA PRO A 84 -1.32 -16.06 19.10
C PRO A 84 -0.15 -16.08 18.13
N MET A 85 -0.43 -16.02 16.82
CA MET A 85 0.62 -16.07 15.78
C MET A 85 1.53 -14.84 15.85
N PHE A 86 0.97 -13.69 16.25
CA PHE A 86 1.70 -12.45 16.51
C PHE A 86 1.27 -11.88 17.85
N GLU A 87 2.23 -11.54 18.72
CA GLU A 87 1.93 -10.86 19.99
C GLU A 87 1.35 -9.46 19.76
N ASN A 88 1.82 -8.78 18.71
CA ASN A 88 1.36 -7.47 18.30
C ASN A 88 1.19 -7.41 16.78
N VAL A 89 -0.05 -7.52 16.32
CA VAL A 89 -0.39 -7.50 14.88
C VAL A 89 0.04 -6.19 14.21
N ARG A 90 -0.01 -5.05 14.92
CA ARG A 90 0.39 -3.75 14.36
C ARG A 90 1.88 -3.69 14.09
N GLU A 91 2.69 -4.15 15.04
CA GLU A 91 4.15 -4.21 14.90
C GLU A 91 4.55 -5.23 13.83
N ALA A 92 3.95 -6.43 13.87
CA ALA A 92 4.16 -7.45 12.86
C ALA A 92 3.80 -6.94 11.45
N SER A 93 2.74 -6.14 11.28
CA SER A 93 2.37 -5.59 9.97
C SER A 93 3.41 -4.64 9.37
N VAL A 94 4.31 -4.09 10.17
CA VAL A 94 5.37 -3.16 9.73
C VAL A 94 6.71 -3.87 9.57
N ILE A 95 7.04 -4.78 10.50
CA ILE A 95 8.36 -5.44 10.55
C ILE A 95 8.38 -6.74 9.72
N ASN A 96 7.22 -7.30 9.38
CA ASN A 96 7.15 -8.57 8.66
C ASN A 96 7.42 -8.36 7.16
N VAL A 97 8.71 -8.43 6.78
CA VAL A 97 9.20 -8.28 5.41
C VAL A 97 9.31 -9.63 4.67
N ALA A 98 8.52 -10.63 5.06
CA ALA A 98 8.57 -12.00 4.50
C ALA A 98 7.50 -12.23 3.41
#